data_AF-A0A345RVK5-F1
#
_entry.id   AF-A0A345RVK5-F1
#
_cell.length_a   1.000
_cell.length_b   1.000
_cell.length_c   1.000
_cell.angle_alpha   90.00
_cell.angle_beta   90.00
_cell.angle_gamma   90.00
#
_symmetry.space_group_name_H-M   'P 1'
#
loop_
_entity.id
_entity.type
_entity.pdbx_description
1 polymer ?
#
loop_
_entity_poly.entity_id
_entity_poly.type
_entity_poly.pdbx_seq_one_letter_code
_entity_poly.pdbx_strand_id
1 'polypeptide(L)'
;MTLLKKLRITRDSVHAGDDCDAPHQRWLTRSESESLDSVMQSILSDAYLPQIFGGKASWIVCGPGALAVVAQQWKAPHFLVDAQTAIADFDELTFVYWCQVDPDKLIKCLQTGLPLPDKYGQ
;
A
#
# COMPACT_ATOMS: atom_id res chain seq x y z
N MET A 1 29.15 -2.56 6.03
CA MET A 1 28.36 -3.77 5.74
C MET A 1 26.90 -3.33 5.70
N THR A 2 26.17 -3.62 4.63
CA THR A 2 24.75 -3.28 4.54
C THR A 2 23.96 -4.38 5.24
N LEU A 3 23.18 -4.02 6.26
CA LEU A 3 22.27 -4.95 6.92
C LEU A 3 21.06 -5.16 6.02
N LEU A 4 20.63 -6.42 5.89
CA LEU A 4 19.51 -6.82 5.06
C LEU A 4 18.39 -7.34 5.95
N LYS A 5 17.15 -6.95 5.64
CA LYS A 5 15.96 -7.55 6.25
C LYS A 5 15.06 -8.21 5.23
N LYS A 6 14.25 -9.14 5.72
CA LYS A 6 13.08 -9.66 5.01
C LYS A 6 11.86 -8.82 5.39
N LEU A 7 11.21 -8.24 4.38
CA LEU A 7 9.96 -7.53 4.50
C LEU A 7 8.84 -8.39 3.93
N ARG A 8 7.77 -8.61 4.69
CA ARG A 8 6.56 -9.27 4.20
C ARG A 8 5.68 -8.23 3.51
N ILE A 9 5.13 -8.56 2.34
CA ILE A 9 4.06 -7.76 1.74
C ILE A 9 2.85 -8.63 1.44
N THR A 10 1.67 -8.10 1.70
CA THR A 10 0.36 -8.74 1.44
C THR A 10 -0.58 -7.71 0.82
N ARG A 11 -1.60 -8.15 0.08
CA ARG A 11 -2.65 -7.26 -0.40
C ARG A 11 -4.01 -7.92 -0.35
N ASP A 12 -5.06 -7.13 -0.19
CA ASP A 12 -6.43 -7.60 -0.37
C ASP A 12 -6.61 -8.10 -1.81
N SER A 13 -7.46 -9.12 -1.96
CA SER A 13 -7.99 -9.50 -3.26
C SER A 13 -8.96 -8.45 -3.78
N VAL A 14 -8.98 -8.25 -5.10
CA VAL A 14 -9.89 -7.28 -5.73
C VAL A 14 -11.18 -7.88 -6.26
N HIS A 15 -11.20 -9.20 -6.49
CA HIS A 15 -12.38 -9.97 -6.91
C HIS A 15 -12.14 -11.48 -6.71
N ALA A 16 -13.18 -12.32 -6.79
CA ALA A 16 -13.07 -13.77 -6.61
C ALA A 16 -12.07 -14.47 -7.56
N GLY A 17 -11.88 -13.94 -8.78
CA GLY A 17 -10.89 -14.47 -9.73
C GLY A 17 -9.43 -14.15 -9.36
N ASP A 18 -9.23 -13.22 -8.43
CA ASP A 18 -7.93 -12.84 -7.86
C ASP A 18 -7.64 -13.64 -6.58
N ASP A 19 -8.52 -14.54 -6.12
CA ASP A 19 -8.32 -15.27 -4.87
C ASP A 19 -7.36 -16.47 -4.97
N CYS A 20 -6.98 -16.89 -6.18
CA CYS A 20 -6.15 -18.08 -6.40
C CYS A 20 -4.82 -18.04 -5.64
N ASP A 21 -4.23 -16.85 -5.48
CA ASP A 21 -2.97 -16.63 -4.78
C ASP A 21 -3.15 -15.83 -3.48
N ALA A 22 -4.38 -15.69 -2.97
CA ALA A 22 -4.65 -15.01 -1.71
C ALA A 22 -3.81 -15.63 -0.57
N PRO A 23 -3.16 -14.83 0.31
CA PRO A 23 -3.33 -13.39 0.52
C PRO A 23 -2.34 -12.52 -0.29
N HIS A 24 -1.96 -12.99 -1.48
CA HIS A 24 -1.04 -12.31 -2.40
C HIS A 24 0.34 -12.06 -1.79
N GLN A 25 0.78 -12.94 -0.89
CA GLN A 25 1.98 -12.71 -0.09
C GLN A 25 3.26 -12.75 -0.93
N ARG A 26 4.16 -11.79 -0.72
CA ARG A 26 5.55 -11.84 -1.20
C ARG A 26 6.53 -11.51 -0.07
N TRP A 27 7.74 -12.02 -0.19
CA TRP A 27 8.86 -11.66 0.68
C TRP A 27 9.88 -10.87 -0.13
N LEU A 28 10.22 -9.67 0.35
CA LEU A 28 11.23 -8.81 -0.24
C LEU A 28 12.48 -8.82 0.64
N THR A 29 13.64 -9.01 0.06
CA THR A 29 14.91 -8.72 0.75
C THR A 29 15.29 -7.28 0.45
N ARG A 30 15.46 -6.46 1.48
CA ARG A 30 15.75 -5.02 1.36
C ARG A 30 16.90 -4.62 2.28
N SER A 31 17.60 -3.56 1.91
CA SER A 31 18.57 -2.94 2.82
C SER A 31 17.81 -2.31 3.98
N GLU A 32 18.25 -2.51 5.22
CA GLU A 32 17.61 -1.91 6.40
C GLU A 32 17.55 -0.38 6.32
N SER A 33 18.55 0.24 5.69
CA SER A 33 18.61 1.70 5.49
C SER A 33 17.83 2.19 4.25
N GLU A 34 17.17 1.31 3.51
CA GLU A 34 16.36 1.70 2.35
C GLU A 34 15.12 2.47 2.83
N SER A 35 14.75 3.55 2.15
CA SER A 35 13.58 4.35 2.52
C SER A 35 12.28 3.65 2.13
N LEU A 36 11.21 3.94 2.88
CA LEU A 36 9.86 3.51 2.55
C LEU A 36 9.47 3.93 1.12
N ASP A 37 9.83 5.14 0.69
CA ASP A 37 9.60 5.62 -0.69
C ASP A 37 10.24 4.73 -1.75
N SER A 38 11.52 4.39 -1.61
CA SER A 38 12.24 3.50 -2.56
C SER A 38 11.58 2.12 -2.64
N VAL A 39 11.24 1.55 -1.49
CA VAL A 39 10.57 0.23 -1.43
C VAL A 39 9.19 0.30 -2.09
N MET A 40 8.42 1.35 -1.85
CA MET A 40 7.11 1.56 -2.47
C MET A 40 7.21 1.73 -3.98
N GLN A 41 8.17 2.51 -4.48
CA GLN A 41 8.40 2.66 -5.92
C GLN A 41 8.75 1.32 -6.58
N SER A 42 9.60 0.50 -5.95
CA SER A 42 9.90 -0.86 -6.43
C SER A 42 8.64 -1.74 -6.48
N ILE A 43 7.83 -1.77 -5.43
CA ILE A 43 6.60 -2.59 -5.38
C ILE A 43 5.62 -2.19 -6.49
N LEU A 44 5.45 -0.88 -6.71
CA LEU A 44 4.54 -0.37 -7.73
C LEU A 44 5.07 -0.61 -9.16
N SER A 45 6.38 -0.52 -9.35
CA SER A 45 7.04 -0.80 -10.64
C SER A 45 6.98 -2.28 -11.02
N ASP A 46 6.96 -3.17 -10.03
CA ASP A 46 6.80 -4.63 -10.20
C ASP A 46 5.34 -5.04 -10.51
N ALA A 47 4.44 -4.07 -10.71
CA ALA A 47 3.01 -4.27 -10.97
C ALA A 47 2.35 -5.20 -9.93
N TYR A 48 2.76 -5.08 -8.65
CA TYR A 48 2.22 -5.90 -7.57
C TYR A 48 0.74 -5.64 -7.31
N LEU A 49 0.30 -4.39 -7.46
CA LEU A 49 -1.09 -4.01 -7.36
C LEU A 49 -1.78 -4.15 -8.73
N PRO A 50 -2.92 -4.86 -8.81
CA PRO A 50 -3.63 -5.04 -10.06
C PRO A 50 -4.19 -3.70 -10.58
N GLN A 51 -4.18 -3.54 -11.91
CA GLN A 51 -4.88 -2.45 -12.56
C GLN A 51 -6.36 -2.79 -12.70
N ILE A 52 -7.23 -1.94 -12.14
CA ILE A 52 -8.68 -2.18 -12.12
C ILE A 52 -9.36 -1.34 -13.19
N PHE A 53 -10.38 -1.94 -13.83
CA PHE A 53 -11.26 -1.23 -14.76
C PHE A 53 -11.87 0.02 -14.08
N GLY A 54 -12.01 1.11 -14.84
CA GLY A 54 -12.42 2.41 -14.31
C GLY A 54 -11.26 3.30 -13.84
N GLY A 55 -10.09 2.72 -13.56
CA GLY A 55 -8.85 3.48 -13.38
C GLY A 55 -8.72 4.25 -12.07
N LYS A 56 -9.64 4.09 -11.11
CA LYS A 56 -9.67 4.83 -9.84
C LYS A 56 -9.45 3.96 -8.62
N ALA A 57 -8.81 2.80 -8.78
CA ALA A 57 -8.53 1.92 -7.64
C ALA A 57 -7.68 2.65 -6.59
N SER A 58 -8.12 2.63 -5.34
CA SER A 58 -7.41 3.18 -4.20
C SER A 58 -7.05 2.09 -3.19
N TRP A 59 -5.90 2.28 -2.55
CA TRP A 59 -5.31 1.35 -1.60
C TRP A 59 -4.77 2.12 -0.40
N ILE A 60 -4.95 1.58 0.80
CA ILE A 60 -4.27 2.04 2.00
C ILE A 60 -3.10 1.10 2.25
N VAL A 61 -1.90 1.66 2.39
CA VAL A 61 -0.69 0.91 2.77
C VAL A 61 -0.57 0.98 4.28
N CYS A 62 -0.59 -0.18 4.93
CA CYS A 62 -0.55 -0.31 6.38
C CYS A 62 0.74 -1.02 6.84
N GLY A 63 1.32 -0.51 7.91
CA GLY A 63 2.28 -1.23 8.77
C GLY A 63 1.71 -1.25 10.20
N PRO A 64 2.42 -0.71 11.22
CA PRO A 64 1.83 -0.46 12.54
C PRO A 64 0.61 0.49 12.53
N GLY A 65 0.46 1.29 11.46
CA GLY A 65 -0.68 2.13 11.17
C GLY A 65 -0.75 2.44 9.68
N ALA A 66 -1.60 3.38 9.26
CA ALA A 66 -1.66 3.81 7.87
C ALA A 66 -0.41 4.63 7.51
N LEU A 67 0.34 4.16 6.50
CA LEU A 67 1.61 4.75 6.08
C LEU A 67 1.46 5.59 4.82
N ALA A 68 0.60 5.16 3.89
CA ALA A 68 0.38 5.86 2.63
C ALA A 68 -0.99 5.52 2.01
N VAL A 69 -1.42 6.34 1.07
CA VAL A 69 -2.51 6.04 0.13
C VAL A 69 -1.91 5.93 -1.27
N VAL A 70 -2.26 4.85 -1.98
CA VAL A 70 -1.90 4.65 -3.39
C VAL A 70 -3.18 4.72 -4.21
N ALA A 71 -3.14 5.44 -5.33
CA ALA A 71 -4.25 5.51 -6.27
C ALA A 71 -3.77 5.19 -7.68
N GLN A 72 -4.54 4.39 -8.42
CA GLN A 72 -4.18 3.96 -9.78
C GLN A 72 -4.03 5.13 -10.75
N GLN A 73 -4.74 6.24 -10.51
CA GLN A 73 -4.65 7.48 -11.29
C GLN A 73 -3.46 8.39 -10.89
N TRP A 74 -2.71 8.05 -9.85
CA TRP A 74 -1.57 8.84 -9.38
C TRP A 74 -0.24 8.26 -9.84
N LYS A 75 0.75 9.14 -10.04
CA LYS A 75 2.11 8.75 -10.41
C LYS A 75 2.93 8.23 -9.22
N ALA A 76 2.55 8.59 -8.01
CA ALA A 76 3.26 8.26 -6.78
C ALA A 76 2.28 8.13 -5.60
N PRO A 77 2.64 7.39 -4.54
CA PRO A 77 1.87 7.35 -3.30
C PRO A 77 1.78 8.73 -2.62
N HIS A 78 0.72 8.92 -1.83
CA HIS A 78 0.65 9.99 -0.84
C HIS A 78 1.02 9.42 0.53
N PHE A 79 2.19 9.79 1.06
CA PHE A 79 2.64 9.32 2.37
C PHE A 79 1.96 10.09 3.50
N LEU A 80 1.53 9.35 4.52
CA LEU A 80 0.96 9.86 5.77
C LEU A 80 2.00 9.94 6.90
N VAL A 81 3.15 9.32 6.68
CA VAL A 81 4.34 9.36 7.53
C VAL A 81 5.52 9.93 6.74
N ASP A 82 6.68 10.09 7.38
CA ASP A 82 7.90 10.45 6.65
C ASP A 82 8.29 9.34 5.66
N ALA A 83 8.28 9.66 4.36
CA ALA A 83 8.61 8.73 3.29
C ALA A 83 10.08 8.27 3.32
N GLN A 84 10.95 9.01 4.04
CA GLN A 84 12.35 8.67 4.26
C GLN A 84 12.56 7.75 5.48
N THR A 85 11.50 7.37 6.19
CA THR A 85 11.58 6.36 7.26
C THR A 85 12.22 5.09 6.73
N ALA A 86 13.16 4.54 7.50
CA ALA A 86 13.91 3.35 7.12
C ALA A 86 13.02 2.11 7.13
N ILE A 87 13.19 1.22 6.16
CA ILE A 87 12.41 -0.02 6.10
C ILE A 87 12.74 -0.96 7.28
N ALA A 88 13.88 -0.75 7.95
CA ALA A 88 14.22 -1.37 9.23
C ALA A 88 13.04 -1.37 10.22
N ASP A 89 12.24 -0.30 10.23
CA ASP A 89 11.15 -0.08 11.19
C ASP A 89 9.86 -0.86 10.86
N PHE A 90 9.80 -1.55 9.70
CA PHE A 90 8.60 -2.26 9.24
C PHE A 90 8.89 -3.72 8.92
N ASP A 91 8.21 -4.65 9.58
CA ASP A 91 8.32 -6.09 9.27
C ASP A 91 7.33 -6.55 8.19
N GLU A 92 6.23 -5.80 8.04
CA GLU A 92 5.21 -6.06 7.04
C GLU A 92 4.61 -4.76 6.48
N LEU A 93 4.24 -4.81 5.20
CA LEU A 93 3.31 -3.87 4.57
C LEU A 93 2.08 -4.61 4.04
N THR A 94 0.89 -4.16 4.43
CA THR A 94 -0.39 -4.68 3.90
C THR A 94 -1.06 -3.62 3.04
N PHE A 95 -1.44 -3.99 1.82
CA PHE A 95 -2.17 -3.12 0.90
C PHE A 95 -3.66 -3.45 0.97
N VAL A 96 -4.41 -2.61 1.67
CA VAL A 96 -5.85 -2.77 1.87
C VAL A 96 -6.59 -2.12 0.72
N TYR A 97 -7.37 -2.90 -0.03
CA TYR A 97 -8.10 -2.41 -1.19
C TYR A 97 -9.32 -1.61 -0.74
N TRP A 98 -9.46 -0.40 -1.29
CA TRP A 98 -10.59 0.50 -1.01
C TRP A 98 -11.42 0.83 -2.26
N CYS A 99 -11.40 -0.10 -3.22
CA CYS A 99 -12.19 -0.03 -4.44
C CYS A 99 -11.97 1.28 -5.21
N GLN A 100 -13.02 1.88 -5.75
CA GLN A 100 -12.95 3.10 -6.57
C GLN A 100 -13.17 4.38 -5.75
N VAL A 101 -12.98 4.29 -4.42
CA VAL A 101 -13.18 5.43 -3.52
C VAL A 101 -12.15 6.51 -3.80
N ASP A 102 -12.60 7.76 -3.71
CA ASP A 102 -11.79 8.96 -3.86
C ASP A 102 -10.61 8.96 -2.86
N PRO A 103 -9.35 8.89 -3.34
CA PRO A 103 -8.19 8.79 -2.46
C PRO A 103 -7.97 10.05 -1.62
N ASP A 104 -8.42 11.22 -2.06
CA ASP A 104 -8.32 12.45 -1.27
C ASP A 104 -9.22 12.39 -0.03
N LYS A 105 -10.38 11.73 -0.13
CA LYS A 105 -11.25 11.46 1.03
C LYS A 105 -10.60 10.49 2.01
N LEU A 106 -9.91 9.46 1.51
CA LEU A 106 -9.18 8.52 2.35
C LEU A 106 -8.09 9.23 3.15
N ILE A 107 -7.27 10.03 2.48
CA ILE A 107 -6.21 10.84 3.13
C ILE A 107 -6.83 11.70 4.23
N LYS A 108 -7.90 12.43 3.91
CA LYS A 108 -8.57 13.30 4.89
C LYS A 108 -9.05 12.51 6.11
N CYS A 109 -9.72 11.37 5.92
CA CYS A 109 -10.20 10.55 7.03
C CYS A 109 -9.04 10.03 7.89
N LEU A 110 -7.99 9.51 7.26
CA LEU A 110 -6.82 8.98 7.95
C LEU A 110 -6.06 10.05 8.74
N GLN A 111 -5.92 11.26 8.20
CA GLN A 111 -5.25 12.38 8.88
C GLN A 111 -6.08 12.97 10.03
N THR A 112 -7.41 12.89 9.95
CA THR A 112 -8.31 13.51 10.94
C THR A 112 -8.89 12.52 11.95
N GLY A 113 -8.61 11.22 11.78
CA GLY A 113 -9.19 10.16 12.62
C GLY A 113 -10.70 9.96 12.39
N LEU A 114 -11.26 10.47 11.29
CA LEU A 114 -12.65 10.23 10.94
C LEU A 114 -12.84 8.80 10.42
N PRO A 115 -14.05 8.23 10.54
CA PRO A 115 -14.36 6.95 9.92
C PRO A 115 -14.02 6.94 8.42
N LEU A 116 -13.42 5.84 7.96
CA LEU A 116 -13.16 5.67 6.53
C LEU A 116 -14.49 5.55 5.77
N PRO A 117 -14.58 6.08 4.54
CA PRO A 117 -15.73 5.89 3.68
C PRO A 117 -15.99 4.40 3.41
N ASP A 118 -17.24 4.04 3.14
CA ASP A 118 -17.57 2.68 2.74
C ASP A 118 -16.83 2.28 1.46
N LYS A 119 -16.21 1.09 1.45
CA LYS A 119 -15.44 0.58 0.30
C LYS A 119 -16.31 0.46 -0.95
N TYR A 120 -17.58 0.12 -0.78
CA TYR A 120 -18.50 -0.16 -1.87
C TYR A 120 -19.39 1.03 -2.22
N GLY A 121 -19.15 2.20 -1.60
CA GLY A 121 -19.86 3.44 -1.88
C GLY A 121 -21.32 3.45 -1.44
N GLN A 122 -21.67 2.69 -0.39
CA GLN A 122 -22.99 2.76 0.25
C GLN A 122 -23.15 4.00 1.14
#